data_AF-A0A5B0SKN8-F1
#
_entry.id   AF-A0A5B0SKN8-F1
#
_cell.length_a   1.000
_cell.length_b   1.000
_cell.length_c   1.000
_cell.angle_alpha   90.00
_cell.angle_beta   90.00
_cell.angle_gamma   90.00
#
_symmetry.space_group_name_H-M   'P 1'
#
loop_
_entity.id
_entity.type
_entity.pdbx_description
1 polymer ?
#
loop_
_entity_poly.entity_id
_entity_poly.type
_entity_poly.pdbx_seq_one_letter_code
_entity_poly.pdbx_strand_id
1 'polypeptide(L)'
;MEPVINFVLWVPSPNHRPFKIRRTDGTFDSDGSFIRPQWGSVVIYNPDEKSMSSDGVPRLGVTELARPMQIFRHHLLSLLGLVDNLETPEQRALALDAIVRRRIVENSLEAINSMQVIVKLVDDQTNMRVSMEVQNQVKGALASLKSAQEELMKAEGSLWMAALHADESKTLSSTAFFSPTMLSLLYFPDEHKYAIYTPLFGPVLVPLVIALIKELKSRRKKKSLKEKEE
;
A
#
# COMPACT_ATOMS: atom_id res chain seq x y z
N MET A 1 1.24 9.86 6.61
CA MET A 1 2.31 10.76 6.15
C MET A 1 1.90 11.25 4.78
N GLU A 2 1.87 12.56 4.56
CA GLU A 2 1.61 13.11 3.23
C GLU A 2 2.78 12.72 2.30
N PRO A 3 2.51 12.17 1.10
CA PRO A 3 3.58 11.80 0.18
C PRO A 3 4.25 13.07 -0.36
N VAL A 4 5.54 13.25 -0.07
CA VAL A 4 6.34 14.39 -0.54
C VAL A 4 7.28 13.93 -1.65
N ILE A 5 7.31 14.68 -2.76
CA ILE A 5 8.27 14.47 -3.85
C ILE A 5 9.43 15.45 -3.67
N ASN A 6 10.66 14.93 -3.62
CA ASN A 6 11.87 15.68 -3.36
C ASN A 6 12.59 16.04 -4.65
N PHE A 7 12.84 17.33 -4.90
CA PHE A 7 13.69 17.79 -6.00
C PHE A 7 14.95 18.42 -5.41
N VAL A 8 16.07 17.69 -5.52
CA VAL A 8 17.33 18.08 -4.87
C VAL A 8 18.35 18.46 -5.93
N LEU A 9 18.84 19.70 -5.84
CA LEU A 9 19.99 20.16 -6.60
C LEU A 9 21.24 19.94 -5.75
N TRP A 10 22.11 19.04 -6.17
CA TRP A 10 23.35 18.78 -5.48
C TRP A 10 24.53 19.44 -6.19
N VAL A 11 25.32 20.18 -5.43
CA VAL A 11 26.50 20.91 -5.92
C VAL A 11 27.73 20.29 -5.26
N PRO A 12 28.61 19.60 -6.01
CA PRO A 12 29.80 18.97 -5.44
C PRO A 12 30.77 20.03 -4.89
N SER A 13 31.58 19.66 -3.89
CA SER A 13 32.67 20.51 -3.43
C SER A 13 33.76 20.65 -4.50
N PRO A 14 34.57 21.74 -4.52
CA PRO A 14 35.57 21.98 -5.56
C PRO A 14 36.53 20.80 -5.82
N ASN A 15 36.91 20.08 -4.75
CA ASN A 15 37.83 18.93 -4.83
C ASN A 15 37.25 17.69 -5.52
N HIS A 16 35.93 17.60 -5.68
CA HIS A 16 35.23 16.45 -6.26
C HIS A 16 34.56 16.79 -7.61
N ARG A 17 34.93 17.92 -8.23
CA ARG A 17 34.40 18.34 -9.53
C ARG A 17 35.32 17.85 -10.67
N PRO A 18 34.76 17.44 -11.83
CA PRO A 18 33.34 17.23 -12.08
C PRO A 18 32.85 15.91 -11.48
N PHE A 19 31.71 15.95 -10.78
CA PHE A 19 31.06 14.72 -10.32
C PHE A 19 30.11 14.21 -11.40
N LYS A 20 30.31 12.97 -11.85
CA LYS A 20 29.49 12.33 -12.88
C LYS A 20 28.98 10.98 -12.38
N ILE A 21 27.73 10.67 -12.72
CA ILE A 21 27.13 9.39 -12.42
C ILE A 21 27.56 8.41 -13.50
N ARG A 22 28.03 7.23 -13.10
CA ARG A 22 28.32 6.12 -14.03
C ARG A 22 27.10 5.22 -14.12
N ARG A 23 26.62 4.97 -15.32
CA ARG A 23 25.53 4.02 -15.60
C ARG A 23 26.04 2.58 -15.53
N THR A 24 25.10 1.64 -15.50
CA THR A 24 25.38 0.19 -15.46
C THR A 24 26.10 -0.32 -16.71
N ASP A 25 25.97 0.38 -17.83
CA ASP A 25 26.67 0.12 -19.10
C ASP A 25 28.12 0.66 -19.13
N GLY A 26 28.59 1.28 -18.04
CA GLY A 26 29.92 1.87 -17.94
C GLY A 26 30.02 3.26 -18.58
N THR A 27 28.96 3.78 -19.20
CA THR A 27 28.93 5.14 -19.74
C THR A 27 28.68 6.17 -18.64
N PHE A 28 29.11 7.41 -18.88
CA PHE A 28 28.81 8.52 -17.97
C PHE A 28 27.50 9.17 -18.37
N ASP A 29 26.67 9.48 -17.37
CA ASP A 29 25.43 10.19 -17.58
C ASP A 29 25.68 11.60 -18.14
N SER A 30 24.95 11.96 -19.20
CA SER A 30 25.09 13.26 -19.90
C SER A 30 24.55 14.43 -19.09
N ASP A 31 23.54 14.17 -18.28
CA ASP A 31 22.78 15.19 -17.55
C ASP A 31 23.12 15.24 -16.06
N GLY A 32 23.83 14.22 -15.55
CA GLY A 32 24.24 14.13 -14.16
C GLY A 32 23.02 14.06 -13.24
N SER A 33 21.98 13.33 -13.63
CA SER A 33 20.72 13.33 -12.91
C SER A 33 20.13 11.92 -12.81
N PHE A 34 19.34 11.68 -11.77
CA PHE A 34 18.61 10.43 -11.64
C PHE A 34 17.30 10.64 -10.91
N ILE A 35 16.38 9.72 -11.18
CA ILE A 35 15.03 9.71 -10.62
C ILE A 35 14.82 8.45 -9.79
N ARG A 36 14.14 8.60 -8.66
CA ARG A 36 13.70 7.49 -7.82
C ARG A 36 12.18 7.53 -7.70
N PRO A 37 11.46 6.51 -8.19
CA PRO A 37 10.01 6.42 -8.05
C PRO A 37 9.58 6.62 -6.59
N GLN A 38 8.50 7.37 -6.38
CA GLN A 38 7.93 7.71 -5.06
C GLN A 38 8.83 8.53 -4.12
N TRP A 39 10.04 8.91 -4.53
CA TRP A 39 10.91 9.78 -3.73
C TRP A 39 11.17 11.12 -4.43
N GLY A 40 11.47 11.11 -5.74
CA GLY A 40 11.70 12.33 -6.52
C GLY A 40 12.96 12.27 -7.37
N SER A 41 13.64 13.40 -7.53
CA SER A 41 14.73 13.62 -8.47
C SER A 41 15.94 14.27 -7.80
N VAL A 42 17.13 13.82 -8.20
CA VAL A 42 18.40 14.47 -7.85
C VAL A 42 19.09 14.92 -9.14
N VAL A 43 19.48 16.18 -9.19
CA VAL A 43 20.28 16.76 -10.29
C VAL A 43 21.62 17.21 -9.71
N ILE A 44 22.70 16.78 -10.34
CA ILE A 44 24.06 17.15 -9.97
C ILE A 44 24.48 18.32 -10.86
N TYR A 45 24.62 19.49 -10.25
CA TYR A 45 25.06 20.69 -10.94
C TYR A 45 26.57 20.88 -10.74
N ASN A 46 27.32 20.74 -11.83
CA ASN A 46 28.74 21.07 -11.88
C ASN A 46 28.89 22.50 -12.40
N PRO A 47 29.16 23.51 -11.54
CA PRO A 47 29.30 24.90 -11.95
C PRO A 47 30.55 25.11 -12.81
N ASP A 48 30.41 25.89 -13.88
CA ASP A 48 31.54 26.36 -14.69
C ASP A 48 32.36 27.40 -13.93
N GLU A 49 33.65 27.55 -14.29
CA GLU A 49 34.55 28.53 -13.67
C GLU A 49 34.01 29.98 -13.74
N LYS A 50 33.25 30.30 -14.80
CA LYS A 50 32.59 31.60 -14.99
C LYS A 50 31.43 31.86 -14.01
N SER A 51 30.83 30.80 -13.50
CA SER A 51 29.74 30.86 -12.52
C SER A 51 30.25 30.84 -11.07
N MET A 52 31.58 30.86 -10.87
CA MET A 52 32.18 30.89 -9.53
C MET A 52 32.33 32.31 -9.02
N SER A 53 31.95 32.54 -7.76
CA SER A 53 32.38 33.74 -7.03
C SER A 53 33.84 33.61 -6.61
N SER A 54 34.49 34.73 -6.30
CA SER A 54 35.85 34.79 -5.72
C SER A 54 36.03 33.89 -4.49
N ASP A 55 34.93 33.62 -3.77
CA ASP A 55 34.92 32.91 -2.50
C ASP A 55 34.73 31.39 -2.66
N GLY A 56 34.78 30.86 -3.91
CA GLY A 56 34.63 29.43 -4.21
C GLY A 56 33.20 28.89 -4.15
N VAL A 57 32.22 29.77 -3.88
CA VAL A 57 30.79 29.46 -3.90
C VAL A 57 30.21 29.73 -5.29
N PRO A 58 29.49 28.77 -5.90
CA PRO A 58 28.87 28.97 -7.20
C PRO A 58 27.68 29.93 -7.11
N ARG A 59 27.59 30.84 -8.07
CA ARG A 59 26.45 31.71 -8.28
C ARG A 59 25.36 30.92 -8.98
N LEU A 60 24.25 30.70 -8.29
CA LEU A 60 23.07 30.04 -8.84
C LEU A 60 22.09 31.12 -9.30
N GLY A 61 22.36 31.69 -10.48
CA GLY A 61 21.45 32.61 -11.15
C GLY A 61 20.36 31.87 -11.95
N VAL A 62 19.51 32.65 -12.60
CA VAL A 62 18.40 32.12 -13.43
C VAL A 62 18.95 31.30 -14.61
N THR A 63 20.06 31.75 -15.19
CA THR A 63 20.75 31.09 -16.30
C THR A 63 21.34 29.74 -15.91
N GLU A 64 21.95 29.65 -14.73
CA GLU A 64 22.55 28.44 -14.20
C GLU A 64 21.49 27.41 -13.78
N LEU A 65 20.37 27.89 -13.23
CA LEU A 65 19.25 27.03 -12.82
C LEU A 65 18.35 26.59 -13.98
N ALA A 66 18.46 27.22 -15.16
CA ALA A 66 17.61 26.91 -16.31
C ALA A 66 17.65 25.41 -16.69
N ARG A 67 18.85 24.83 -16.79
CA ARG A 67 19.01 23.41 -17.14
C ARG A 67 18.53 22.48 -16.01
N PRO A 68 18.94 22.64 -14.73
CA PRO A 68 18.38 21.85 -13.64
C PRO A 68 16.85 21.89 -13.53
N MET A 69 16.24 23.07 -13.73
CA MET A 69 14.78 23.21 -13.70
C MET A 69 14.08 22.49 -14.85
N GLN A 70 14.67 22.48 -16.06
CA GLN A 70 14.16 21.69 -17.18
C GLN A 70 14.21 20.19 -16.89
N ILE A 71 15.31 19.70 -16.30
CA ILE A 71 15.44 18.30 -15.88
C ILE A 71 14.43 17.96 -14.78
N PHE A 72 14.23 18.84 -13.80
CA PHE A 72 13.20 18.63 -12.77
C PHE A 72 11.79 18.60 -13.34
N ARG A 73 11.47 19.46 -14.31
CA ARG A 73 10.20 19.39 -15.04
C ARG A 73 10.05 18.04 -15.72
N HIS A 74 11.08 17.57 -16.44
CA HIS A 74 11.07 16.27 -17.11
C HIS A 74 10.80 15.12 -16.13
N HIS A 75 11.55 15.11 -15.03
CA HIS A 75 11.40 14.10 -13.99
C HIS A 75 10.04 14.16 -13.29
N LEU A 76 9.50 15.35 -13.03
CA LEU A 76 8.16 15.50 -12.46
C LEU A 76 7.10 14.89 -13.38
N LEU A 77 7.15 15.23 -14.67
CA LEU A 77 6.21 14.69 -15.66
C LEU A 77 6.36 13.17 -15.77
N SER A 78 7.59 12.66 -15.79
CA SER A 78 7.86 11.22 -15.79
C SER A 78 7.30 10.51 -14.54
N LEU A 79 7.44 11.10 -13.34
CA LEU A 79 6.86 10.55 -12.10
C LEU A 79 5.33 10.53 -12.13
N LEU A 80 4.72 11.50 -12.78
CA LEU A 80 3.27 11.55 -13.02
C LEU A 80 2.83 10.63 -14.17
N GLY A 81 3.77 9.98 -14.87
CA GLY A 81 3.50 9.13 -16.02
C GLY A 81 3.12 9.90 -17.28
N LEU A 82 3.50 11.17 -17.37
CA LEU A 82 3.27 12.04 -18.52
C LEU A 82 4.49 12.12 -19.45
N VAL A 83 4.20 12.45 -20.71
CA VAL A 83 5.19 12.77 -21.73
C VAL A 83 5.58 14.26 -21.67
N ASP A 84 6.78 14.58 -22.11
CA ASP A 84 7.37 15.90 -21.94
C ASP A 84 6.92 16.97 -22.94
N ASN A 85 6.27 16.54 -24.01
CA ASN A 85 5.86 17.31 -25.18
C ASN A 85 4.49 17.99 -25.04
N LEU A 86 4.18 18.51 -23.85
CA LEU A 86 2.93 19.22 -23.55
C LEU A 86 3.04 20.72 -23.92
N GLU A 87 3.19 21.00 -25.20
CA GLU A 87 3.42 22.35 -25.72
C GLU A 87 2.13 23.19 -25.68
N THR A 88 0.99 22.61 -26.03
CA THR A 88 -0.28 23.33 -26.11
C THR A 88 -1.05 23.31 -24.78
N PRO A 89 -1.87 24.35 -24.49
CA PRO A 89 -2.77 24.34 -23.33
C PRO A 89 -3.73 23.14 -23.33
N GLU A 90 -4.22 22.74 -24.50
CA GLU A 90 -5.13 21.60 -24.66
C GLU A 90 -4.47 20.27 -24.30
N GLN A 91 -3.23 20.04 -24.75
CA GLN A 91 -2.45 18.85 -24.37
C GLN A 91 -2.25 18.78 -22.86
N ARG A 92 -1.98 19.92 -22.20
CA ARG A 92 -1.85 19.98 -20.74
C ARG A 92 -3.17 19.66 -20.03
N ALA A 93 -4.29 20.19 -20.51
CA ALA A 93 -5.60 19.89 -19.95
C ALA A 93 -5.94 18.39 -20.07
N LEU A 94 -5.73 17.81 -21.25
CA LEU A 94 -5.94 16.37 -21.48
C LEU A 94 -5.02 15.50 -20.63
N ALA A 95 -3.76 15.91 -20.43
CA ALA A 95 -2.81 15.21 -19.57
C ALA A 95 -3.25 15.24 -18.09
N LEU A 96 -3.76 16.38 -17.61
CA LEU A 96 -4.31 16.49 -16.26
C LEU A 96 -5.56 15.60 -16.09
N ASP A 97 -6.47 15.63 -17.06
CA ASP A 97 -7.66 14.76 -17.05
C ASP A 97 -7.27 13.28 -17.03
N ALA A 98 -6.25 12.89 -17.81
CA ALA A 98 -5.73 11.53 -17.83
C ALA A 98 -5.15 11.11 -16.47
N ILE A 99 -4.40 11.99 -15.79
CA ILE A 99 -3.91 11.73 -14.43
C ILE A 99 -5.07 11.53 -13.47
N VAL A 100 -6.07 12.41 -13.48
CA VAL A 100 -7.21 12.35 -12.56
C VAL A 100 -8.00 11.06 -12.79
N ARG A 101 -8.28 10.71 -14.05
CA ARG A 101 -8.96 9.45 -14.41
C ARG A 101 -8.18 8.22 -13.96
N ARG A 102 -6.86 8.21 -14.19
CA ARG A 102 -5.99 7.13 -13.73
C ARG A 102 -6.05 7.00 -12.21
N ARG A 103 -5.98 8.12 -11.49
CA ARG A 103 -6.04 8.13 -10.03
C ARG A 103 -7.37 7.62 -9.50
N ILE A 104 -8.49 7.96 -10.14
CA ILE A 104 -9.82 7.42 -9.81
C ILE A 104 -9.79 5.89 -9.93
N VAL A 105 -9.33 5.37 -11.07
CA VAL A 105 -9.27 3.92 -11.30
C VAL A 105 -8.37 3.21 -10.27
N GLU A 106 -7.16 3.72 -10.05
CA GLU A 106 -6.22 3.14 -9.08
C GLU A 106 -6.80 3.16 -7.66
N ASN A 107 -7.33 4.30 -7.20
CA ASN A 107 -7.93 4.41 -5.87
C ASN A 107 -9.16 3.50 -5.71
N SER A 108 -10.04 3.44 -6.72
CA SER A 108 -11.21 2.56 -6.72
C SER A 108 -10.80 1.09 -6.68
N LEU A 109 -9.80 0.68 -7.47
CA LEU A 109 -9.29 -0.70 -7.46
C LEU A 109 -8.66 -1.08 -6.12
N GLU A 110 -7.84 -0.20 -5.55
CA GLU A 110 -7.27 -0.41 -4.22
C GLU A 110 -8.37 -0.56 -3.15
N ALA A 111 -9.41 0.27 -3.21
CA ALA A 111 -10.54 0.18 -2.29
C ALA A 111 -11.30 -1.15 -2.44
N ILE A 112 -11.61 -1.54 -3.68
CA ILE A 112 -12.29 -2.81 -4.00
C ILE A 112 -11.47 -3.99 -3.49
N ASN A 113 -10.17 -4.03 -3.81
CA ASN A 113 -9.27 -5.10 -3.37
C ASN A 113 -9.23 -5.20 -1.84
N SER A 114 -9.12 -4.06 -1.14
CA SER A 114 -9.09 -4.02 0.33
C SER A 114 -10.39 -4.57 0.94
N MET A 115 -11.54 -4.16 0.41
CA MET A 115 -12.84 -4.68 0.83
C MET A 115 -13.01 -6.17 0.51
N GLN A 116 -12.53 -6.64 -0.64
CA GLN A 116 -12.55 -8.06 -1.00
C GLN A 116 -11.73 -8.92 -0.03
N VAL A 117 -10.56 -8.44 0.40
CA VAL A 117 -9.76 -9.14 1.40
C VAL A 117 -10.48 -9.16 2.75
N ILE A 118 -11.14 -8.07 3.15
CA ILE A 118 -11.98 -8.05 4.36
C ILE A 118 -13.08 -9.11 4.26
N VAL A 119 -13.80 -9.19 3.13
CA VAL A 119 -14.86 -10.19 2.92
C VAL A 119 -14.31 -11.61 3.04
N LYS A 120 -13.19 -11.91 2.39
CA LYS A 120 -12.53 -13.23 2.50
C LYS A 120 -12.12 -13.53 3.95
N LEU A 121 -11.57 -12.56 4.66
CA LEU A 121 -11.18 -12.74 6.06
C LEU A 121 -12.38 -13.05 6.95
N VAL A 122 -13.53 -12.41 6.72
CA VAL A 122 -14.78 -12.69 7.43
C VAL A 122 -15.32 -14.09 7.11
N ASP A 123 -15.23 -14.51 5.86
CA ASP A 123 -15.72 -15.81 5.40
C ASP A 123 -14.85 -16.96 5.93
N ASP A 124 -13.53 -16.81 5.85
CA ASP A 124 -12.55 -17.84 6.26
C ASP A 124 -12.45 -17.99 7.78
N GLN A 125 -12.62 -16.90 8.55
CA GLN A 125 -12.44 -16.89 10.00
C GLN A 125 -13.80 -16.77 10.71
N THR A 126 -14.48 -17.90 10.91
CA THR A 126 -15.84 -17.97 11.49
C THR A 126 -15.97 -17.35 12.88
N ASN A 127 -14.86 -17.14 13.61
CA ASN A 127 -14.86 -16.54 14.94
C ASN A 127 -14.45 -15.05 14.94
N MET A 128 -14.42 -14.40 13.77
CA MET A 128 -13.99 -13.02 13.66
C MET A 128 -15.05 -12.02 14.13
N ARG A 129 -14.71 -11.24 15.17
CA ARG A 129 -15.56 -10.15 15.68
C ARG A 129 -15.26 -8.85 14.95
N VAL A 130 -16.08 -8.52 13.96
CA VAL A 130 -16.01 -7.25 13.23
C VAL A 130 -16.64 -6.12 14.07
N SER A 131 -15.84 -5.12 14.44
CA SER A 131 -16.33 -3.96 15.21
C SER A 131 -17.30 -3.09 14.41
N MET A 132 -18.17 -2.34 15.09
CA MET A 132 -19.05 -1.36 14.43
C MET A 132 -18.27 -0.29 13.66
N GLU A 133 -17.08 0.08 14.13
CA GLU A 133 -16.21 1.03 13.44
C GLU A 133 -15.77 0.51 12.06
N VAL A 134 -15.27 -0.73 11.99
CA VAL A 134 -14.89 -1.38 10.73
C VAL A 134 -16.11 -1.50 9.81
N GLN A 135 -17.28 -1.88 10.33
CA GLN A 135 -18.52 -1.93 9.55
C GLN A 135 -18.89 -0.57 8.95
N ASN A 136 -18.79 0.50 9.74
CA ASN A 136 -19.09 1.85 9.27
C ASN A 136 -18.08 2.33 8.23
N GLN A 137 -16.80 2.02 8.41
CA GLN A 137 -15.75 2.35 7.43
C GLN A 137 -15.97 1.60 6.10
N VAL A 138 -16.32 0.31 6.13
CA VAL A 138 -16.63 -0.45 4.90
C VAL A 138 -17.89 0.08 4.22
N LYS A 139 -18.96 0.38 4.98
CA LYS A 139 -20.18 0.99 4.44
C LYS A 139 -19.92 2.36 3.82
N GLY A 140 -19.13 3.19 4.50
CA GLY A 140 -18.69 4.49 4.00
C GLY A 140 -17.85 4.35 2.73
N ALA A 141 -16.89 3.42 2.71
CA ALA A 141 -16.08 3.15 1.54
C ALA A 141 -16.93 2.75 0.32
N LEU A 142 -17.93 1.89 0.51
CA LEU A 142 -18.86 1.49 -0.54
C LEU A 142 -19.73 2.65 -1.00
N ALA A 143 -20.23 3.48 -0.07
CA ALA A 143 -21.02 4.66 -0.39
C ALA A 143 -20.20 5.68 -1.20
N SER A 144 -18.98 6.01 -0.77
CA SER A 144 -18.10 6.92 -1.51
C SER A 144 -17.70 6.34 -2.87
N LEU A 145 -17.46 5.03 -2.99
CA LEU A 145 -17.19 4.40 -4.30
C LEU A 145 -18.38 4.54 -5.24
N LYS A 146 -19.60 4.37 -4.72
CA LYS A 146 -20.83 4.56 -5.48
C LYS A 146 -21.00 6.02 -5.90
N SER A 147 -20.76 6.98 -5.01
CA SER A 147 -20.77 8.41 -5.34
C SER A 147 -19.76 8.76 -6.43
N ALA A 148 -18.55 8.19 -6.38
CA ALA A 148 -17.56 8.37 -7.45
C ALA A 148 -18.08 7.86 -8.80
N GLN A 149 -18.72 6.69 -8.82
CA GLN A 149 -19.33 6.13 -10.03
C GLN A 149 -20.49 6.99 -10.54
N GLU A 150 -21.35 7.48 -9.66
CA GLU A 150 -22.47 8.37 -10.02
C GLU A 150 -21.97 9.68 -10.62
N GLU A 151 -20.93 10.29 -10.04
CA GLU A 151 -20.28 11.48 -10.61
C GLU A 151 -19.72 11.20 -12.01
N LEU A 152 -19.11 10.04 -12.26
CA LEU A 152 -18.60 9.69 -13.59
C LEU A 152 -19.70 9.42 -14.63
N MET A 153 -20.90 9.01 -14.21
CA MET A 153 -22.02 8.71 -15.11
C MET A 153 -22.87 9.95 -15.45
N LYS A 154 -22.78 11.03 -14.66
CA LYS A 154 -23.48 12.28 -14.92
C LYS A 154 -22.89 12.98 -16.14
N ALA A 155 -23.76 13.53 -17.01
CA ALA A 155 -23.32 14.30 -18.18
C ALA A 155 -22.54 15.58 -17.79
N GLU A 156 -22.91 16.21 -16.68
CA GLU A 156 -22.20 17.37 -16.08
C GLU A 156 -21.37 16.94 -14.86
N GLY A 157 -20.94 15.68 -14.83
CA GLY A 157 -20.15 15.10 -13.75
C GLY A 157 -18.78 15.75 -13.61
N SER A 158 -18.31 15.91 -12.38
CA SER A 158 -16.97 16.45 -12.12
C SER A 158 -15.97 15.33 -11.90
N LEU A 159 -14.95 15.25 -12.76
CA LEU A 159 -13.81 14.34 -12.58
C LEU A 159 -13.11 14.57 -11.23
N TRP A 160 -13.03 15.82 -10.78
CA TRP A 160 -12.42 16.15 -9.50
C TRP A 160 -13.24 15.61 -8.32
N MET A 161 -14.56 15.76 -8.36
CA MET A 161 -15.44 15.20 -7.32
C MET A 161 -15.40 13.67 -7.30
N ALA A 162 -15.40 13.04 -8.48
CA ALA A 162 -15.22 11.60 -8.59
C ALA A 162 -13.88 11.13 -7.98
N ALA A 163 -12.79 11.88 -8.21
CA ALA A 163 -11.48 11.60 -7.63
C ALA A 163 -11.48 11.72 -6.09
N LEU A 164 -12.14 12.75 -5.56
CA LEU A 164 -12.28 12.93 -4.11
C LEU A 164 -13.02 11.75 -3.47
N HIS A 165 -14.15 11.34 -4.06
CA HIS A 165 -14.92 10.20 -3.56
C HIS A 165 -14.16 8.87 -3.69
N ALA A 166 -13.39 8.67 -4.77
CA ALA A 166 -12.54 7.49 -4.93
C ALA A 166 -11.41 7.46 -3.89
N ASP A 167 -10.79 8.60 -3.58
CA ASP A 167 -9.76 8.72 -2.54
C ASP A 167 -10.31 8.50 -1.13
N GLU A 168 -11.50 9.03 -0.84
CA GLU A 168 -12.23 8.75 0.41
C GLU A 168 -12.54 7.27 0.55
N SER A 169 -13.02 6.61 -0.52
CA SER A 169 -13.30 5.17 -0.52
C SER A 169 -12.04 4.34 -0.23
N LYS A 170 -10.92 4.68 -0.88
CA LYS A 170 -9.61 4.06 -0.62
C LYS A 170 -9.18 4.26 0.84
N THR A 171 -9.33 5.46 1.38
CA THR A 171 -8.91 5.78 2.74
C THR A 171 -9.74 5.01 3.77
N LEU A 172 -11.07 4.98 3.61
CA LEU A 172 -11.98 4.27 4.52
C LEU A 172 -11.76 2.75 4.47
N SER A 173 -11.63 2.18 3.26
CA SER A 173 -11.39 0.74 3.09
C SER A 173 -10.01 0.32 3.62
N SER A 174 -8.97 1.14 3.42
CA SER A 174 -7.64 0.89 3.98
C SER A 174 -7.66 0.97 5.51
N THR A 175 -8.36 1.97 6.07
CA THR A 175 -8.49 2.12 7.53
C THR A 175 -9.21 0.92 8.15
N ALA A 176 -10.26 0.42 7.48
CA ALA A 176 -10.96 -0.80 7.90
C ALA A 176 -10.05 -2.03 7.84
N PHE A 177 -9.30 -2.18 6.75
CA PHE A 177 -8.41 -3.32 6.52
C PHE A 177 -7.28 -3.38 7.58
N PHE A 178 -6.69 -2.23 7.92
CA PHE A 178 -5.63 -2.13 8.92
C PHE A 178 -6.15 -1.90 10.36
N SER A 179 -7.45 -2.08 10.61
CA SER A 179 -8.01 -1.91 11.96
C SER A 179 -7.41 -2.93 12.94
N PRO A 180 -7.03 -2.54 14.17
CA PRO A 180 -6.49 -3.45 15.18
C PRO A 180 -7.40 -4.66 15.48
N THR A 181 -8.72 -4.48 15.37
CA THR A 181 -9.71 -5.55 15.59
C THR A 181 -9.70 -6.62 14.50
N MET A 182 -9.28 -6.25 13.28
CA MET A 182 -9.15 -7.17 12.14
C MET A 182 -7.80 -7.90 12.17
N LEU A 183 -6.76 -7.22 12.64
CA LEU A 183 -5.40 -7.78 12.73
C LEU A 183 -5.20 -8.71 13.94
N SER A 184 -5.91 -8.48 15.04
CA SER A 184 -5.69 -9.23 16.30
C SER A 184 -6.15 -10.69 16.25
N LEU A 185 -7.08 -11.04 15.35
CA LEU A 185 -7.61 -12.40 15.23
C LEU A 185 -6.76 -13.31 14.35
N LEU A 186 -5.92 -12.74 13.48
CA LEU A 186 -4.80 -13.47 12.87
C LEU A 186 -3.80 -14.00 13.93
N TYR A 187 -3.82 -13.44 15.14
CA TYR A 187 -2.83 -13.72 16.18
C TYR A 187 -3.21 -14.85 17.16
N PHE A 188 -4.45 -15.37 17.10
CA PHE A 188 -4.86 -16.51 17.92
C PHE A 188 -5.67 -17.55 17.13
N PRO A 189 -5.01 -18.29 16.21
CA PRO A 189 -5.55 -19.51 15.63
C PRO A 189 -6.10 -20.46 16.70
N ASP A 190 -7.14 -21.22 16.36
CA ASP A 190 -7.74 -22.20 17.28
C ASP A 190 -6.71 -23.22 17.80
N GLU A 191 -5.64 -23.50 17.04
CA GLU A 191 -4.53 -24.33 17.50
C GLU A 191 -3.88 -23.80 18.80
N HIS A 192 -3.76 -22.48 18.96
CA HIS A 192 -3.23 -21.87 20.17
C HIS A 192 -4.22 -21.95 21.33
N LYS A 193 -5.52 -21.90 21.04
CA LYS A 193 -6.57 -22.15 22.04
C LYS A 193 -6.44 -23.56 22.60
N TYR A 194 -6.32 -24.57 21.73
CA TYR A 194 -6.12 -25.95 22.16
C TYR A 194 -4.78 -26.12 22.91
N ALA A 195 -3.68 -25.53 22.44
CA ALA A 195 -2.39 -25.61 23.11
C ALA A 195 -2.41 -25.07 24.55
N ILE A 196 -3.24 -24.05 24.84
CA ILE A 196 -3.42 -23.50 26.20
C ILE A 196 -4.29 -24.42 27.06
N TYR A 197 -5.36 -24.99 26.51
CA TYR A 197 -6.33 -25.79 27.28
C TYR A 197 -5.92 -27.26 27.45
N THR A 198 -5.17 -27.85 26.51
CA THR A 198 -4.76 -29.26 26.59
C THR A 198 -3.97 -29.59 27.86
N PRO A 199 -3.00 -28.79 28.32
CA PRO A 199 -2.30 -29.04 29.59
C PRO A 199 -3.21 -28.93 30.82
N LEU A 200 -4.22 -28.05 30.79
CA LEU A 200 -5.15 -27.83 31.91
C LEU A 200 -6.14 -28.99 32.04
N PHE A 201 -6.69 -29.47 30.93
CA PHE A 201 -7.71 -30.51 30.93
C PHE A 201 -7.15 -31.92 30.77
N GLY A 202 -5.96 -32.09 30.17
CA GLY A 202 -5.32 -33.40 29.94
C GLY A 202 -5.27 -34.29 31.20
N PRO A 203 -4.83 -33.78 32.36
CA PRO A 203 -4.79 -34.56 33.60
C PRO A 203 -6.15 -35.07 34.08
N VAL A 204 -7.24 -34.37 33.76
CA VAL A 204 -8.62 -34.76 34.13
C VAL A 204 -9.23 -35.68 33.07
N LEU A 205 -8.97 -35.40 31.79
CA LEU A 205 -9.54 -36.12 30.65
C LEU A 205 -8.96 -37.54 30.52
N VAL A 206 -7.65 -37.70 30.73
CA VAL A 206 -6.95 -38.99 30.56
C VAL A 206 -7.49 -40.08 31.49
N PRO A 207 -7.59 -39.88 32.83
CA PRO A 207 -8.16 -40.89 33.72
C PRO A 207 -9.61 -41.24 33.41
N LEU A 208 -10.40 -40.24 33.00
CA LEU A 208 -11.83 -40.41 32.72
C LEU A 208 -12.06 -41.26 31.47
N VAL A 209 -11.27 -41.05 30.41
CA VAL A 209 -11.27 -41.90 29.20
C VAL A 209 -10.82 -43.33 29.52
N ILE A 210 -9.77 -43.51 30.33
CA ILE A 210 -9.29 -44.84 30.73
C ILE A 210 -10.38 -45.59 31.52
N ALA A 211 -11.03 -44.91 32.46
CA ALA A 211 -12.13 -45.48 33.25
C ALA A 211 -13.31 -45.90 32.36
N LEU A 212 -13.70 -45.04 31.40
CA LEU A 212 -14.77 -45.32 30.44
C LEU A 212 -14.47 -46.56 29.57
N ILE A 213 -13.24 -46.65 29.03
CA ILE A 213 -12.81 -47.81 28.21
C ILE A 213 -12.86 -49.10 29.03
N LYS A 214 -12.43 -49.06 30.29
CA LYS A 214 -12.41 -50.22 31.18
C LYS A 214 -13.83 -50.73 31.48
N GLU A 215 -14.75 -49.82 31.75
CA GLU A 215 -16.16 -50.14 32.00
C GLU A 215 -16.84 -50.73 30.74
N LEU A 216 -16.61 -50.14 29.56
CA LEU A 216 -17.15 -50.65 28.30
C LEU A 216 -16.62 -52.06 27.97
N LYS A 217 -15.32 -52.33 28.17
CA LYS A 217 -14.74 -53.67 27.99
C LYS A 217 -15.32 -54.68 28.98
N SER A 218 -15.51 -54.29 30.23
CA SER A 218 -16.13 -55.13 31.27
C SER A 218 -17.55 -55.53 30.89
N ARG A 219 -18.36 -54.57 30.42
CA ARG A 219 -19.74 -54.83 29.96
C ARG A 219 -19.80 -55.72 28.73
N ARG A 220 -18.89 -55.54 27.75
CA ARG A 220 -18.82 -56.42 26.57
C ARG A 220 -18.42 -57.85 26.93
N LYS A 221 -17.43 -58.04 27.82
CA LYS A 221 -17.06 -59.37 28.32
C LYS A 221 -18.21 -60.05 29.06
N LYS A 222 -18.95 -59.31 29.89
CA LYS A 222 -20.14 -59.83 30.59
C LYS A 222 -21.27 -60.22 29.64
N LYS A 223 -21.46 -59.51 28.52
CA LYS A 223 -22.43 -59.90 27.47
C LYS A 223 -21.98 -61.16 26.72
N SER A 224 -20.71 -61.26 26.32
CA SER A 224 -20.21 -62.46 25.61
C SER A 224 -20.14 -63.73 26.48
N LEU A 225 -20.10 -63.57 27.81
CA LEU A 225 -20.19 -64.68 28.76
C LEU A 225 -21.64 -65.13 28.96
N LYS A 226 -22.60 -64.19 29.01
CA LYS A 226 -24.03 -64.51 29.06
C LYS A 226 -24.56 -65.18 27.79
N GLU A 227 -24.09 -64.80 26.60
CA GLU A 227 -24.44 -65.46 25.32
C GLU A 227 -23.77 -66.84 25.13
N LYS A 228 -22.83 -67.24 25.99
CA LYS A 228 -22.21 -68.58 25.98
C LYS A 228 -22.80 -69.52 27.04
N GLU A 229 -23.62 -68.98 27.95
CA GLU A 229 -24.32 -69.74 29.00
C GLU A 229 -25.81 -69.98 28.67
N GLU A 230 -26.31 -69.44 27.54
CA GLU A 230 -27.56 -69.87 26.86
C GLU A 230 -27.22 -70.79 25.69
#